data_AF-A0A1G0M685-F1
#
_entry.id   AF-A0A1G0M685-F1
#
_cell.length_a   1.000
_cell.length_b   1.000
_cell.length_c   1.000
_cell.angle_alpha   90.00
_cell.angle_beta   90.00
_cell.angle_gamma   90.00
#
_symmetry.space_group_name_H-M   'P 1'
#
loop_
_entity.id
_entity.type
_entity.pdbx_description
1 polymer ?
#
loop_
_entity_poly.entity_id
_entity_poly.type
_entity_poly.pdbx_seq_one_letter_code
_entity_poly.pdbx_strand_id
1 'polypeptide(L)'
;MYIQIGYKFILGFLAVVASVAFVPAWVKLLDYSPEITHILSYVVALTIGLILGSFFSKSFTKNISLLRGATESISQGDLSYDLEIPPTRFPDETHDMALSINTMLESLRTLVRQIRGTSESVSESSRTLSSTALQINASSEEVAQAIEQISRGAENQAEMVSRGSKVIHEMAISVDLVARRAKETAKAARDTSFTAQRGGELANDSLERMKSFFDSVELIGMQFSDLNTKLQQVGKIADFIVEMARQTNLLALNASIEAARAGEYGKGFGVVADEVRKLADGSARSANDIVEMIDLVKVESRKLQETITESSRSIVAGKKNIDTTADSFKQILATVIETERKANSIADLSQMQTNGAGKMVTMVDEIAKLAEDNAASTEEVSAATEEQSAAMQEMVFQTQELGKLAEALLRSVEKFQVAGDELP
;
A
#
# COMPACT_ATOMS: atom_id res chain seq x y z
N MET A 1 -33.12 -93.06 -14.63
CA MET A 1 -34.31 -92.97 -15.51
C MET A 1 -35.39 -92.26 -14.73
N TYR A 2 -35.85 -91.10 -15.18
CA TYR A 2 -36.93 -90.37 -14.52
C TYR A 2 -38.23 -91.12 -14.68
N ILE A 3 -38.98 -91.29 -13.60
CA ILE A 3 -40.30 -91.92 -13.64
C ILE A 3 -41.23 -91.04 -12.83
N GLN A 4 -42.21 -90.43 -13.51
CA GLN A 4 -43.24 -89.62 -12.85
C GLN A 4 -43.91 -90.43 -11.75
N ILE A 5 -44.26 -89.78 -10.65
CA ILE A 5 -45.02 -90.36 -9.54
C ILE A 5 -46.27 -91.07 -10.07
N GLY A 6 -46.98 -90.46 -11.02
CA GLY A 6 -48.13 -91.07 -11.69
C GLY A 6 -47.79 -92.41 -12.34
N TYR A 7 -46.66 -92.49 -13.05
CA TYR A 7 -46.18 -93.75 -13.63
C TYR A 7 -45.71 -94.77 -12.58
N LYS A 8 -45.16 -94.34 -11.45
CA LYS A 8 -44.83 -95.25 -10.34
C LYS A 8 -46.08 -95.86 -9.71
N PHE A 9 -47.15 -95.07 -9.55
CA PHE A 9 -48.46 -95.56 -9.13
C PHE A 9 -49.03 -96.56 -10.14
N ILE A 10 -48.97 -96.25 -11.43
CA ILE A 10 -49.44 -97.14 -12.51
C ILE A 10 -48.63 -98.44 -12.55
N LEU A 11 -47.29 -98.37 -12.42
CA LEU A 11 -46.42 -99.55 -12.38
C LEU A 11 -46.68 -100.42 -11.14
N GLY A 12 -46.87 -99.80 -9.97
CA GLY A 12 -47.27 -100.52 -8.76
C GLY A 12 -48.63 -101.19 -8.91
N PHE A 13 -49.61 -100.48 -9.49
CA PHE A 13 -50.93 -101.02 -9.80
C PHE A 13 -50.87 -102.18 -10.80
N LEU A 14 -50.10 -102.03 -11.89
CA LEU A 14 -49.88 -103.08 -12.89
C LEU A 14 -49.18 -104.30 -12.28
N ALA A 15 -48.23 -104.12 -11.36
CA ALA A 15 -47.60 -105.22 -10.64
C ALA A 15 -48.60 -106.00 -9.77
N VAL A 16 -49.53 -105.30 -9.11
CA VAL A 16 -50.63 -105.92 -8.35
C VAL A 16 -51.58 -106.66 -9.29
N VAL A 17 -52.02 -106.03 -10.39
CA VAL A 17 -52.89 -106.67 -11.40
C VAL A 17 -52.22 -107.90 -12.01
N ALA A 18 -50.94 -107.83 -12.35
CA ALA A 18 -50.16 -108.96 -12.85
C ALA A 18 -50.04 -110.08 -11.80
N SER A 19 -49.87 -109.74 -10.52
CA SER A 19 -49.89 -110.75 -9.46
C SER A 19 -51.24 -111.47 -9.38
N VAL A 20 -52.37 -110.76 -9.47
CA VAL A 20 -53.70 -111.37 -9.50
C VAL A 20 -53.89 -112.28 -10.72
N ALA A 21 -53.38 -111.87 -11.89
CA ALA A 21 -53.55 -112.62 -13.14
C ALA A 21 -52.66 -113.88 -13.24
N PHE A 22 -51.40 -113.81 -12.78
CA PHE A 22 -50.41 -114.87 -13.01
C PHE A 22 -50.16 -115.77 -11.79
N VAL A 23 -50.33 -115.28 -10.55
CA VAL A 23 -50.16 -116.10 -9.34
C VAL A 23 -51.04 -117.37 -9.33
N PRO A 24 -52.30 -117.36 -9.80
CA PRO A 24 -53.11 -118.59 -9.86
C PRO A 24 -52.45 -119.71 -10.68
N ALA A 25 -51.75 -119.36 -11.78
CA ALA A 25 -51.06 -120.32 -12.63
C ALA A 25 -49.83 -120.95 -11.93
N TRP A 26 -49.13 -120.17 -11.10
CA TRP A 26 -47.99 -120.65 -10.29
C TRP A 26 -48.46 -121.48 -9.09
N VAL A 27 -49.54 -121.07 -8.42
CA VAL A 27 -50.10 -121.80 -7.28
C VAL A 27 -50.67 -123.16 -7.70
N LYS A 28 -51.18 -123.28 -8.93
CA LYS A 28 -51.65 -124.56 -9.50
C LYS A 28 -50.55 -125.61 -9.64
N LEU A 29 -49.28 -125.21 -9.67
CA LEU A 29 -48.12 -126.12 -9.70
C LEU A 29 -47.87 -126.82 -8.35
N LEU A 30 -48.52 -126.38 -7.27
CA LEU A 30 -48.38 -126.91 -5.90
C LEU A 30 -49.45 -127.96 -5.52
N ASP A 31 -50.29 -128.40 -6.47
CA ASP A 31 -51.28 -129.49 -6.35
C ASP A 31 -52.35 -129.32 -5.24
N TYR A 32 -52.71 -128.07 -4.91
CA TYR A 32 -53.82 -127.74 -4.00
C TYR A 32 -55.19 -127.73 -4.71
N SER A 33 -56.28 -127.85 -3.94
CA SER A 33 -57.65 -127.82 -4.47
C SER A 33 -58.00 -126.47 -5.15
N PRO A 34 -58.95 -126.44 -6.11
CA PRO A 34 -59.27 -125.23 -6.88
C PRO A 34 -59.71 -124.05 -5.99
N GLU A 35 -60.47 -124.33 -4.93
CA GLU A 35 -60.96 -123.31 -3.99
C GLU A 35 -59.82 -122.68 -3.15
N ILE A 36 -58.84 -123.48 -2.71
CA ILE A 36 -57.67 -123.01 -1.95
C ILE A 36 -56.74 -122.18 -2.85
N THR A 37 -56.63 -122.55 -4.13
CA THR A 37 -55.76 -121.85 -5.10
C THR A 37 -56.22 -120.40 -5.34
N HIS A 38 -57.53 -120.16 -5.46
CA HIS A 38 -58.08 -118.80 -5.63
C HIS A 38 -57.92 -117.93 -4.38
N ILE A 39 -58.15 -118.50 -3.19
CA ILE A 39 -57.97 -117.77 -1.92
C ILE A 39 -56.50 -117.39 -1.74
N LEU A 40 -55.57 -118.33 -1.98
CA LEU A 40 -54.14 -118.06 -1.85
C LEU A 40 -53.65 -116.99 -2.84
N SER A 41 -54.14 -117.00 -4.09
CA SER A 41 -53.76 -115.98 -5.07
C SER A 41 -54.26 -114.58 -4.71
N TYR A 42 -55.46 -114.45 -4.14
CA TYR A 42 -55.95 -113.16 -3.64
C TYR A 42 -55.15 -112.66 -2.44
N VAL A 43 -54.78 -113.55 -1.51
CA VAL A 43 -53.94 -113.19 -0.35
C VAL A 43 -52.54 -112.74 -0.81
N VAL A 44 -51.93 -113.43 -1.78
CA VAL A 44 -50.63 -113.05 -2.36
C VAL A 44 -50.71 -111.69 -3.07
N ALA A 45 -51.75 -111.45 -3.87
CA ALA A 45 -51.91 -110.15 -4.52
C ALA A 45 -52.14 -109.00 -3.53
N LEU A 46 -52.94 -109.24 -2.48
CA LEU A 46 -53.20 -108.26 -1.42
C LEU A 46 -51.93 -107.95 -0.61
N THR A 47 -51.12 -108.97 -0.29
CA THR A 47 -49.85 -108.79 0.42
C THR A 47 -48.82 -108.06 -0.43
N ILE A 48 -48.68 -108.38 -1.72
CA ILE A 48 -47.81 -107.64 -2.65
C ILE A 48 -48.27 -106.18 -2.77
N GLY A 49 -49.57 -105.93 -2.90
CA GLY A 49 -50.13 -104.57 -2.94
C GLY A 49 -49.87 -103.77 -1.68
N LEU A 50 -50.02 -104.38 -0.49
CA LEU A 50 -49.72 -103.72 0.78
C LEU A 50 -48.22 -103.45 0.95
N ILE A 51 -47.34 -104.35 0.52
CA ILE A 51 -45.88 -104.14 0.61
C ILE A 51 -45.43 -103.03 -0.33
N LEU A 52 -45.82 -103.08 -1.61
CA LEU A 52 -45.49 -102.06 -2.61
C LEU A 52 -46.11 -100.71 -2.24
N GLY A 53 -47.37 -100.70 -1.82
CA GLY A 53 -48.07 -99.51 -1.35
C GLY A 53 -47.43 -98.90 -0.11
N SER A 54 -47.03 -99.73 0.87
CA SER A 54 -46.35 -99.27 2.09
C SER A 54 -44.95 -98.72 1.79
N PHE A 55 -44.16 -99.38 0.92
CA PHE A 55 -42.85 -98.88 0.50
C PHE A 55 -42.96 -97.54 -0.24
N PHE A 56 -43.89 -97.45 -1.20
CA PHE A 56 -44.14 -96.22 -1.95
C PHE A 56 -44.66 -95.10 -1.04
N SER A 57 -45.67 -95.37 -0.21
CA SER A 57 -46.23 -94.40 0.73
C SER A 57 -45.17 -93.90 1.71
N LYS A 58 -44.37 -94.78 2.30
CA LYS A 58 -43.27 -94.37 3.19
C LYS A 58 -42.25 -93.50 2.46
N SER A 59 -41.87 -93.84 1.23
CA SER A 59 -40.92 -93.07 0.43
C SER A 59 -41.47 -91.69 0.05
N PHE A 60 -42.71 -91.64 -0.47
CA PHE A 60 -43.38 -90.41 -0.87
C PHE A 60 -43.66 -89.48 0.33
N THR A 61 -44.26 -90.02 1.41
CA THR A 61 -44.54 -89.24 2.62
C THR A 61 -43.26 -88.74 3.27
N LYS A 62 -42.16 -89.52 3.26
CA LYS A 62 -40.85 -89.06 3.74
C LYS A 62 -40.33 -87.89 2.91
N ASN A 63 -40.34 -87.99 1.58
CA ASN A 63 -39.87 -86.91 0.71
C ASN A 63 -40.73 -85.64 0.84
N ILE A 64 -42.07 -85.76 0.91
CA ILE A 64 -42.96 -84.63 1.15
C ILE A 64 -42.74 -84.03 2.55
N SER A 65 -42.47 -84.84 3.57
CA SER A 65 -42.15 -84.33 4.91
C SER A 65 -40.84 -83.56 4.94
N LEU A 66 -39.82 -84.00 4.17
CA LEU A 66 -38.55 -83.28 4.01
C LEU A 66 -38.75 -81.96 3.27
N LEU A 67 -39.51 -81.96 2.17
CA LEU A 67 -39.88 -80.75 1.43
C LEU A 67 -40.62 -79.75 2.32
N ARG A 68 -41.62 -80.23 3.08
CA ARG A 68 -42.37 -79.42 4.05
C ARG A 68 -41.44 -78.82 5.11
N GLY A 69 -40.58 -79.64 5.71
CA GLY A 69 -39.62 -79.19 6.71
C GLY A 69 -38.69 -78.11 6.17
N ALA A 70 -38.15 -78.29 4.96
CA ALA A 70 -37.33 -77.27 4.31
C ALA A 70 -38.09 -75.96 4.07
N THR A 71 -39.32 -76.02 3.55
CA THR A 71 -40.12 -74.80 3.38
C THR A 71 -40.48 -74.12 4.70
N GLU A 72 -40.67 -74.89 5.77
CA GLU A 72 -40.95 -74.37 7.11
C GLU A 72 -39.72 -73.67 7.69
N SER A 73 -38.54 -74.26 7.60
CA SER A 73 -37.27 -73.63 7.99
C SER A 73 -36.99 -72.35 7.20
N ILE A 74 -37.18 -72.37 5.87
CA ILE A 74 -37.06 -71.19 5.01
C ILE A 74 -38.02 -70.07 5.45
N SER A 75 -39.26 -70.42 5.81
CA SER A 75 -40.25 -69.44 6.29
C SER A 75 -39.88 -68.82 7.64
N GLN A 76 -39.08 -69.52 8.44
CA GLN A 76 -38.55 -69.04 9.72
C GLN A 76 -37.22 -68.29 9.55
N GLY A 77 -36.69 -68.22 8.32
CA GLY A 77 -35.44 -67.53 8.00
C GLY A 77 -34.20 -68.44 8.05
N ASP A 78 -34.32 -69.72 8.33
CA ASP A 78 -33.17 -70.62 8.27
C ASP A 78 -32.87 -71.01 6.82
N LEU A 79 -31.80 -70.43 6.27
CA LEU A 79 -31.25 -70.72 4.95
C LEU A 79 -29.92 -71.46 5.05
N SER A 80 -29.56 -72.01 6.22
CA SER A 80 -28.20 -72.48 6.52
C SER A 80 -27.86 -73.85 5.93
N TYR A 81 -28.86 -74.62 5.51
CA TYR A 81 -28.67 -75.98 5.02
C TYR A 81 -29.29 -76.19 3.64
N ASP A 82 -28.75 -77.15 2.90
CA ASP A 82 -29.30 -77.57 1.61
C ASP A 82 -30.29 -78.73 1.82
N LEU A 83 -31.37 -78.73 1.05
CA LEU A 83 -32.32 -79.83 1.07
C LEU A 83 -31.76 -81.02 0.30
N GLU A 84 -31.40 -82.06 1.03
CA GLU A 84 -30.95 -83.34 0.48
C GLU A 84 -32.08 -84.40 0.50
N ILE A 85 -32.50 -84.85 -0.67
CA ILE A 85 -33.38 -86.02 -0.80
C ILE A 85 -32.51 -87.27 -1.04
N PRO A 86 -32.77 -88.40 -0.35
CA PRO A 86 -32.00 -89.63 -0.54
C PRO A 86 -31.97 -90.09 -2.01
N PRO A 87 -30.81 -90.52 -2.54
CA PRO A 87 -30.69 -90.92 -3.93
C PRO A 87 -31.54 -92.17 -4.23
N THR A 88 -32.30 -92.12 -5.33
CA THR A 88 -33.12 -93.23 -5.82
C THR A 88 -32.76 -93.57 -7.26
N ARG A 89 -32.91 -94.85 -7.64
CA ARG A 89 -32.71 -95.33 -9.02
C ARG A 89 -33.68 -94.70 -10.02
N PHE A 90 -34.82 -94.22 -9.51
CA PHE A 90 -35.89 -93.61 -10.30
C PHE A 90 -36.30 -92.29 -9.62
N PRO A 91 -35.66 -91.16 -9.95
CA PRO A 91 -36.10 -89.84 -9.50
C PRO A 91 -37.47 -89.49 -10.09
N ASP A 92 -38.17 -88.57 -9.42
CA ASP A 92 -39.52 -88.13 -9.72
C ASP A 92 -39.71 -86.63 -9.38
N GLU A 93 -40.94 -86.14 -9.48
CA GLU A 93 -41.28 -84.73 -9.23
C GLU A 93 -40.88 -84.25 -7.83
N THR A 94 -40.76 -85.13 -6.82
CA THR A 94 -40.26 -84.71 -5.49
C THR A 94 -38.80 -84.28 -5.53
N HIS A 95 -38.00 -84.84 -6.44
CA HIS A 95 -36.61 -84.44 -6.66
C HIS A 95 -36.53 -83.11 -7.40
N ASP A 96 -37.41 -82.89 -8.39
CA ASP A 96 -37.49 -81.61 -9.11
C ASP A 96 -37.91 -80.47 -8.17
N MET A 97 -38.84 -80.74 -7.24
CA MET A 97 -39.23 -79.79 -6.19
C MET A 97 -38.07 -79.49 -5.24
N ALA A 98 -37.30 -80.50 -4.83
CA ALA A 98 -36.12 -80.27 -3.99
C ALA A 98 -35.06 -79.42 -4.69
N LEU A 99 -34.80 -79.69 -5.97
CA LEU A 99 -33.89 -78.88 -6.78
C LEU A 99 -34.38 -77.43 -6.89
N SER A 100 -35.69 -77.23 -7.11
CA SER A 100 -36.30 -75.90 -7.19
C SER A 100 -36.19 -75.14 -5.86
N ILE A 101 -36.40 -75.83 -4.73
CA ILE A 101 -36.22 -75.28 -3.38
C ILE A 101 -34.75 -74.90 -3.13
N ASN A 102 -33.79 -75.71 -3.55
CA ASN A 102 -32.37 -75.39 -3.42
C ASN A 102 -31.96 -74.17 -4.27
N THR A 103 -32.48 -74.05 -5.50
CA THR A 103 -32.27 -72.85 -6.32
C THR A 103 -32.87 -71.59 -5.66
N MET A 104 -34.04 -71.72 -5.03
CA MET A 104 -34.67 -70.65 -4.26
C MET A 104 -33.83 -70.28 -3.02
N LEU A 105 -33.33 -71.28 -2.28
CA LEU A 105 -32.40 -71.09 -1.16
C LEU A 105 -31.17 -70.29 -1.59
N GLU A 106 -30.49 -70.69 -2.67
CA GLU A 106 -29.30 -69.98 -3.14
C GLU A 106 -29.59 -68.54 -3.60
N SER A 107 -30.75 -68.33 -4.24
CA SER A 107 -31.20 -66.99 -4.61
C SER A 107 -31.46 -66.11 -3.39
N LEU A 108 -32.12 -66.65 -2.35
CA LEU A 108 -32.38 -65.95 -1.10
C LEU A 108 -31.08 -65.66 -0.33
N ARG A 109 -30.15 -66.63 -0.25
CA ARG A 109 -28.82 -66.42 0.35
C ARG A 109 -28.06 -65.30 -0.35
N THR A 110 -28.08 -65.29 -1.69
CA THR A 110 -27.43 -64.24 -2.49
C THR A 110 -28.06 -62.87 -2.21
N LEU A 111 -29.39 -62.78 -2.17
CA LEU A 111 -30.10 -61.54 -1.83
C LEU A 111 -29.76 -61.06 -0.41
N VAL A 112 -29.77 -61.95 0.59
CA VAL A 112 -29.42 -61.62 1.97
C VAL A 112 -27.98 -61.10 2.07
N ARG A 113 -27.01 -61.80 1.46
CA ARG A 113 -25.60 -61.35 1.41
C ARG A 113 -25.46 -60.00 0.73
N GLN A 114 -26.15 -59.77 -0.39
CA GLN A 114 -26.11 -58.50 -1.11
C GLN A 114 -26.73 -57.36 -0.31
N ILE A 115 -27.88 -57.59 0.35
CA ILE A 115 -28.52 -56.57 1.21
C ILE A 115 -27.62 -56.25 2.40
N ARG A 116 -27.00 -57.25 3.03
CA ARG A 116 -26.06 -57.05 4.15
C ARG A 116 -24.86 -56.19 3.72
N GLY A 117 -24.15 -56.59 2.66
CA GLY A 117 -22.99 -55.83 2.19
C GLY A 117 -23.34 -54.42 1.70
N THR A 118 -24.51 -54.24 1.06
CA THR A 118 -25.00 -52.92 0.64
C THR A 118 -25.32 -52.05 1.85
N SER A 119 -25.97 -52.60 2.88
CA SER A 119 -26.34 -51.85 4.08
C SER A 119 -25.12 -51.46 4.91
N GLU A 120 -24.12 -52.35 5.05
CA GLU A 120 -22.83 -52.03 5.67
C GLU A 120 -22.13 -50.88 4.92
N SER A 121 -22.08 -50.95 3.58
CA SER A 121 -21.48 -49.88 2.75
C SER A 121 -22.21 -48.54 2.87
N VAL A 122 -23.55 -48.55 2.94
CA VAL A 122 -24.36 -47.33 3.14
C VAL A 122 -24.12 -46.75 4.53
N SER A 123 -24.01 -47.59 5.57
CA SER A 123 -23.72 -47.14 6.94
C SER A 123 -22.33 -46.47 7.03
N GLU A 124 -21.30 -47.09 6.45
CA GLU A 124 -19.94 -46.54 6.40
C GLU A 124 -19.88 -45.23 5.60
N SER A 125 -20.51 -45.21 4.42
CA SER A 125 -20.58 -44.00 3.58
C SER A 125 -21.30 -42.86 4.30
N SER A 126 -22.37 -43.16 5.02
CA SER A 126 -23.14 -42.18 5.79
C SER A 126 -22.31 -41.60 6.94
N ARG A 127 -21.57 -42.42 7.68
CA ARG A 127 -20.65 -41.95 8.74
C ARG A 127 -19.56 -41.06 8.17
N THR A 128 -18.96 -41.46 7.05
CA THR A 128 -17.91 -40.68 6.37
C THR A 128 -18.46 -39.34 5.90
N LEU A 129 -19.64 -39.32 5.27
CA LEU A 129 -20.27 -38.09 4.80
C LEU A 129 -20.67 -37.18 5.96
N SER A 130 -21.17 -37.72 7.07
CA SER A 130 -21.43 -36.96 8.29
C SER A 130 -20.15 -36.33 8.87
N SER A 131 -19.04 -37.06 8.89
CA SER A 131 -17.76 -36.54 9.36
C SER A 131 -17.23 -35.42 8.46
N THR A 132 -17.28 -35.61 7.14
CA THR A 132 -16.91 -34.58 6.16
C THR A 132 -17.80 -33.35 6.31
N ALA A 133 -19.09 -33.55 6.55
CA ALA A 133 -20.03 -32.45 6.73
C ALA A 133 -19.74 -31.60 7.97
N LEU A 134 -19.40 -32.24 9.09
CA LEU A 134 -18.95 -31.55 10.31
C LEU A 134 -17.64 -30.79 10.08
N GLN A 135 -16.70 -31.37 9.34
CA GLN A 135 -15.44 -30.70 9.01
C GLN A 135 -15.65 -29.46 8.14
N ILE A 136 -16.51 -29.52 7.11
CA ILE A 136 -16.84 -28.36 6.28
C ILE A 136 -17.53 -27.28 7.12
N ASN A 137 -18.39 -27.65 8.07
CA ASN A 137 -19.00 -26.70 9.00
C ASN A 137 -17.94 -25.96 9.84
N ALA A 138 -16.96 -26.68 10.39
CA ALA A 138 -15.86 -26.08 11.13
C ALA A 138 -15.03 -25.12 10.25
N SER A 139 -14.72 -25.50 9.01
CA SER A 139 -14.04 -24.60 8.06
C SER A 139 -14.90 -23.39 7.68
N SER A 140 -16.23 -23.53 7.64
CA SER A 140 -17.14 -22.41 7.38
C SER A 140 -17.12 -21.40 8.53
N GLU A 141 -16.98 -21.86 9.77
CA GLU A 141 -16.78 -20.99 10.95
C GLU A 141 -15.47 -20.20 10.86
N GLU A 142 -14.39 -20.82 10.41
CA GLU A 142 -13.10 -20.13 10.17
C GLU A 142 -13.22 -19.06 9.07
N VAL A 143 -13.95 -19.37 7.99
CA VAL A 143 -14.26 -18.39 6.92
C VAL A 143 -15.07 -17.23 7.48
N ALA A 144 -16.10 -17.49 8.30
CA ALA A 144 -16.90 -16.44 8.93
C ALA A 144 -16.06 -15.51 9.81
N GLN A 145 -15.12 -16.06 10.60
CA GLN A 145 -14.19 -15.26 11.39
C GLN A 145 -13.26 -14.40 10.51
N ALA A 146 -12.76 -14.95 9.40
CA ALA A 146 -11.94 -14.19 8.45
C ALA A 146 -12.73 -13.05 7.80
N ILE A 147 -14.00 -13.29 7.45
CA ILE A 147 -14.94 -12.29 6.91
C ILE A 147 -15.20 -11.17 7.93
N GLU A 148 -15.39 -11.49 9.21
CA GLU A 148 -15.53 -10.48 10.26
C GLU A 148 -14.27 -9.60 10.37
N GLN A 149 -13.08 -10.20 10.27
CA GLN A 149 -11.82 -9.44 10.26
C GLN A 149 -11.68 -8.54 9.04
N ILE A 150 -12.08 -9.01 7.86
CA ILE A 150 -12.08 -8.23 6.62
C ILE A 150 -13.07 -7.06 6.73
N SER A 151 -14.28 -7.29 7.26
CA SER A 151 -15.28 -6.25 7.50
C SER A 151 -14.73 -5.13 8.38
N ARG A 152 -14.16 -5.46 9.54
CA ARG A 152 -13.50 -4.50 10.44
C ARG A 152 -12.32 -3.79 9.75
N GLY A 153 -11.59 -4.50 8.89
CA GLY A 153 -10.52 -3.94 8.07
C GLY A 153 -11.02 -2.87 7.10
N ALA A 154 -12.15 -3.14 6.42
CA ALA A 154 -12.78 -2.22 5.49
C ALA A 154 -13.33 -0.96 6.19
N GLU A 155 -13.95 -1.11 7.37
CA GLU A 155 -14.40 0.03 8.20
C GLU A 155 -13.22 0.94 8.61
N ASN A 156 -12.12 0.33 9.09
CA ASN A 156 -10.91 1.07 9.43
C ASN A 156 -10.31 1.76 8.21
N GLN A 157 -10.35 1.11 7.04
CA GLN A 157 -9.89 1.70 5.78
C GLN A 157 -10.72 2.92 5.39
N ALA A 158 -12.05 2.85 5.50
CA ALA A 158 -12.93 3.99 5.25
C ALA A 158 -12.65 5.17 6.19
N GLU A 159 -12.40 4.91 7.48
CA GLU A 159 -12.03 5.95 8.43
C GLU A 159 -10.66 6.59 8.10
N MET A 160 -9.68 5.76 7.73
CA MET A 160 -8.35 6.24 7.31
C MET A 160 -8.42 7.08 6.03
N VAL A 161 -9.25 6.68 5.07
CA VAL A 161 -9.52 7.44 3.83
C VAL A 161 -10.12 8.80 4.17
N SER A 162 -11.14 8.85 5.03
CA SER A 162 -11.78 10.11 5.44
C SER A 162 -10.76 11.06 6.10
N ARG A 163 -9.95 10.54 7.03
CA ARG A 163 -8.88 11.31 7.68
C ARG A 163 -7.81 11.77 6.68
N GLY A 164 -7.38 10.89 5.78
CA GLY A 164 -6.39 11.19 4.75
C GLY A 164 -6.85 12.28 3.79
N SER A 165 -8.11 12.21 3.34
CA SER A 165 -8.73 13.24 2.50
C SER A 165 -8.70 14.62 3.15
N LYS A 166 -9.05 14.70 4.44
CA LYS A 166 -9.00 15.95 5.21
C LYS A 166 -7.59 16.53 5.28
N VAL A 167 -6.58 15.69 5.56
CA VAL A 167 -5.17 16.12 5.62
C VAL A 167 -4.69 16.62 4.27
N ILE A 168 -5.04 15.95 3.17
CA ILE A 168 -4.70 16.39 1.80
C ILE A 168 -5.35 17.74 1.48
N HIS A 169 -6.60 17.94 1.91
CA HIS A 169 -7.31 19.21 1.71
C HIS A 169 -6.65 20.36 2.47
N GLU A 170 -6.32 20.15 3.75
CA GLU A 170 -5.60 21.14 4.58
C GLU A 170 -4.21 21.45 3.99
N MET A 171 -3.52 20.43 3.49
CA MET A 171 -2.24 20.59 2.80
C MET A 171 -2.38 21.44 1.53
N ALA A 172 -3.41 21.21 0.70
CA ALA A 172 -3.65 21.99 -0.51
C ALA A 172 -3.90 23.48 -0.19
N ILE A 173 -4.67 23.78 0.86
CA ILE A 173 -4.88 25.16 1.34
C ILE A 173 -3.56 25.79 1.79
N SER A 174 -2.77 25.06 2.59
CA SER A 174 -1.48 25.56 3.08
C SER A 174 -0.51 25.84 1.92
N VAL A 175 -0.46 24.98 0.92
CA VAL A 175 0.40 25.14 -0.26
C VAL A 175 -0.05 26.34 -1.11
N ASP A 176 -1.36 26.56 -1.31
CA ASP A 176 -1.87 27.77 -1.99
C ASP A 176 -1.45 29.05 -1.24
N LEU A 177 -1.52 29.03 0.10
CA LEU A 177 -1.07 30.15 0.90
C LEU A 177 0.43 30.42 0.73
N VAL A 178 1.27 29.37 0.73
CA VAL A 178 2.71 29.49 0.47
C VAL A 178 2.96 30.08 -0.93
N ALA A 179 2.24 29.62 -1.95
CA ALA A 179 2.34 30.16 -3.31
C ALA A 179 2.03 31.66 -3.37
N ARG A 180 0.97 32.11 -2.68
CA ARG A 180 0.60 33.53 -2.60
C ARG A 180 1.67 34.35 -1.89
N ARG A 181 2.17 33.89 -0.73
CA ARG A 181 3.24 34.56 0.01
C ARG A 181 4.54 34.65 -0.77
N ALA A 182 4.86 33.61 -1.55
CA ALA A 182 6.00 33.60 -2.44
C ALA A 182 5.86 34.67 -3.55
N LYS A 183 4.67 34.80 -4.15
CA LYS A 183 4.39 35.87 -5.13
C LYS A 183 4.47 37.27 -4.52
N GLU A 184 3.95 37.46 -3.31
CA GLU A 184 4.09 38.73 -2.57
C GLU A 184 5.56 39.06 -2.31
N THR A 185 6.36 38.07 -1.91
CA THR A 185 7.81 38.22 -1.67
C THR A 185 8.56 38.57 -2.95
N ALA A 186 8.24 37.92 -4.07
CA ALA A 186 8.84 38.23 -5.37
C ALA A 186 8.55 39.68 -5.79
N LYS A 187 7.30 40.14 -5.58
CA LYS A 187 6.92 41.54 -5.84
C LYS A 187 7.71 42.51 -4.96
N ALA A 188 7.79 42.26 -3.65
CA ALA A 188 8.53 43.12 -2.72
C ALA A 188 10.04 43.17 -3.06
N ALA A 189 10.63 42.03 -3.46
CA ALA A 189 12.01 41.97 -3.92
C ALA A 189 12.24 42.80 -5.18
N ARG A 190 11.30 42.77 -6.13
CA ARG A 190 11.32 43.60 -7.34
C ARG A 190 11.20 45.10 -7.03
N ASP A 191 10.29 45.49 -6.15
CA ASP A 191 10.16 46.90 -5.74
C ASP A 191 11.45 47.40 -5.03
N THR A 192 12.08 46.51 -4.26
CA THR A 192 13.37 46.79 -3.61
C THR A 192 14.51 46.88 -4.62
N SER A 193 14.50 46.09 -5.70
CA SER A 193 15.52 46.14 -6.75
C SER A 193 15.51 47.50 -7.48
N PHE A 194 14.32 48.02 -7.81
CA PHE A 194 14.19 49.38 -8.36
C PHE A 194 14.71 50.44 -7.39
N THR A 195 14.42 50.30 -6.10
CA THR A 195 14.88 51.24 -5.08
C THR A 195 16.41 51.20 -4.92
N ALA A 196 17.00 50.01 -4.90
CA ALA A 196 18.44 49.83 -4.81
C ALA A 196 19.17 50.34 -6.05
N GLN A 197 18.62 50.10 -7.25
CA GLN A 197 19.14 50.64 -8.50
C GLN A 197 19.17 52.17 -8.46
N ARG A 198 18.05 52.82 -8.12
CA ARG A 198 17.97 54.28 -7.99
C ARG A 198 18.94 54.81 -6.93
N GLY A 199 19.09 54.10 -5.81
CA GLY A 199 20.06 54.44 -4.76
C GLY A 199 21.51 54.40 -5.27
N GLY A 200 21.86 53.38 -6.06
CA GLY A 200 23.16 53.27 -6.72
C GLY A 200 23.42 54.37 -7.75
N GLU A 201 22.41 54.73 -8.55
CA GLU A 201 22.49 55.85 -9.50
C GLU A 201 22.75 57.19 -8.79
N LEU A 202 22.02 57.47 -7.70
CA LEU A 202 22.23 58.69 -6.90
C LEU A 202 23.61 58.73 -6.22
N ALA A 203 24.11 57.58 -5.76
CA ALA A 203 25.46 57.48 -5.20
C ALA A 203 26.54 57.76 -6.27
N ASN A 204 26.37 57.24 -7.48
CA ASN A 204 27.27 57.52 -8.60
C ASN A 204 27.25 59.00 -9.03
N ASP A 205 26.07 59.63 -9.13
CA ASP A 205 25.94 61.08 -9.39
C ASP A 205 26.67 61.89 -8.30
N SER A 206 26.53 61.48 -7.04
CA SER A 206 27.21 62.14 -5.92
C SER A 206 28.74 61.97 -5.97
N LEU A 207 29.26 60.82 -6.42
CA LEU A 207 30.69 60.62 -6.66
C LEU A 207 31.22 61.56 -7.75
N GLU A 208 30.47 61.75 -8.83
CA GLU A 208 30.84 62.65 -9.92
C GLU A 208 30.86 64.11 -9.45
N ARG A 209 29.85 64.55 -8.68
CA ARG A 209 29.82 65.87 -8.04
C ARG A 209 30.98 66.08 -7.07
N MET A 210 31.34 65.07 -6.27
CA MET A 210 32.49 65.14 -5.38
C MET A 210 33.81 65.26 -6.11
N LYS A 211 33.95 64.62 -7.28
CA LYS A 211 35.14 64.77 -8.13
C LYS A 211 35.27 66.21 -8.61
N SER A 212 34.19 66.79 -9.16
CA SER A 212 34.19 68.20 -9.58
C SER A 212 34.49 69.16 -8.43
N PHE A 213 33.99 68.85 -7.22
CA PHE A 213 34.29 69.63 -6.02
C PHE A 213 35.76 69.51 -5.59
N PHE A 214 36.35 68.31 -5.66
CA PHE A 214 37.77 68.09 -5.40
C PHE A 214 38.65 68.91 -6.35
N ASP A 215 38.36 68.84 -7.66
CA ASP A 215 39.09 69.60 -8.69
C ASP A 215 39.02 71.12 -8.43
N SER A 216 37.86 71.61 -7.96
CA SER A 216 37.67 73.02 -7.60
C SER A 216 38.52 73.43 -6.39
N VAL A 217 38.60 72.59 -5.36
CA VAL A 217 39.41 72.86 -4.16
C VAL A 217 40.91 72.80 -4.48
N GLU A 218 41.33 71.88 -5.35
CA GLU A 218 42.72 71.81 -5.84
C GLU A 218 43.10 73.07 -6.63
N LEU A 219 42.22 73.56 -7.50
CA LEU A 219 42.41 74.82 -8.23
C LEU A 219 42.57 76.02 -7.29
N ILE A 220 41.72 76.11 -6.25
CA ILE A 220 41.83 77.18 -5.23
C ILE A 220 43.18 77.06 -4.50
N GLY A 221 43.62 75.85 -4.15
CA GLY A 221 44.93 75.60 -3.55
C GLY A 221 46.09 76.10 -4.42
N MET A 222 46.05 75.83 -5.74
CA MET A 222 47.05 76.32 -6.68
C MET A 222 47.06 77.86 -6.78
N GLN A 223 45.88 78.49 -6.84
CA GLN A 223 45.76 79.95 -6.89
C GLN A 223 46.34 80.62 -5.63
N PHE A 224 46.15 80.03 -4.45
CA PHE A 224 46.73 80.54 -3.20
C PHE A 224 48.25 80.37 -3.15
N SER A 225 48.79 79.28 -3.70
CA SER A 225 50.24 79.09 -3.83
C SER A 225 50.87 80.17 -4.74
N ASP A 226 50.23 80.50 -5.86
CA ASP A 226 50.68 81.59 -6.74
C ASP A 226 50.60 82.96 -6.05
N LEU A 227 49.49 83.24 -5.35
CA LEU A 227 49.34 84.47 -4.56
C LEU A 227 50.45 84.62 -3.52
N ASN A 228 50.78 83.55 -2.78
CA ASN A 228 51.83 83.58 -1.78
C ASN A 228 53.21 83.86 -2.41
N THR A 229 53.47 83.31 -3.59
CA THR A 229 54.70 83.59 -4.36
C THR A 229 54.77 85.06 -4.77
N LYS A 230 53.66 85.64 -5.25
CA LYS A 230 53.57 87.06 -5.59
C LYS A 230 53.76 87.96 -4.37
N LEU A 231 53.13 87.64 -3.24
CA LEU A 231 53.30 88.39 -1.98
C LEU A 231 54.77 88.38 -1.50
N GLN A 232 55.50 87.27 -1.67
CA GLN A 232 56.93 87.23 -1.38
C GLN A 232 57.75 88.16 -2.29
N GLN A 233 57.40 88.24 -3.58
CA GLN A 233 58.05 89.17 -4.50
C GLN A 233 57.77 90.63 -4.14
N VAL A 234 56.52 90.96 -3.84
CA VAL A 234 56.13 92.32 -3.40
C VAL A 234 56.84 92.68 -2.10
N GLY A 235 56.98 91.74 -1.16
CA GLY A 235 57.72 91.95 0.09
C GLY A 235 59.18 92.33 -0.16
N LYS A 236 59.88 91.59 -1.03
CA LYS A 236 61.26 91.91 -1.42
C LYS A 236 61.39 93.29 -2.07
N ILE A 237 60.41 93.70 -2.86
CA ILE A 237 60.39 95.03 -3.48
C ILE A 237 60.18 96.10 -2.40
N ALA A 238 59.27 95.89 -1.46
CA ALA A 238 59.03 96.81 -0.35
C ALA A 238 60.29 96.97 0.54
N ASP A 239 60.95 95.87 0.90
CA ASP A 239 62.22 95.88 1.63
C ASP A 239 63.31 96.67 0.89
N PHE A 240 63.42 96.48 -0.43
CA PHE A 240 64.33 97.24 -1.27
C PHE A 240 64.00 98.74 -1.30
N ILE A 241 62.72 99.12 -1.32
CA ILE A 241 62.30 100.53 -1.23
C ILE A 241 62.67 101.12 0.14
N VAL A 242 62.49 100.39 1.24
CA VAL A 242 62.94 100.82 2.58
C VAL A 242 64.44 101.07 2.58
N GLU A 243 65.23 100.15 2.01
CA GLU A 243 66.68 100.29 1.92
C GLU A 243 67.09 101.50 1.06
N MET A 244 66.47 101.67 -0.11
CA MET A 244 66.68 102.82 -0.99
C MET A 244 66.33 104.13 -0.29
N ALA A 245 65.17 104.20 0.37
CA ALA A 245 64.74 105.38 1.12
C ALA A 245 65.72 105.71 2.26
N ARG A 246 66.24 104.70 2.98
CA ARG A 246 67.28 104.90 4.00
C ARG A 246 68.58 105.45 3.39
N GLN A 247 68.99 104.94 2.23
CA GLN A 247 70.17 105.40 1.52
C GLN A 247 70.00 106.85 1.01
N THR A 248 68.83 107.17 0.45
CA THR A 248 68.46 108.53 0.02
C THR A 248 68.39 109.48 1.21
N ASN A 249 67.88 109.05 2.36
CA ASN A 249 67.86 109.82 3.59
C ASN A 249 69.27 110.17 4.08
N LEU A 250 70.20 109.21 4.05
CA LEU A 250 71.62 109.42 4.39
C LEU A 250 72.32 110.35 3.39
N LEU A 251 72.06 110.21 2.10
CA LEU A 251 72.59 111.11 1.06
C LEU A 251 72.06 112.54 1.23
N ALA A 252 70.77 112.69 1.50
CA ALA A 252 70.11 113.98 1.75
C ALA A 252 70.60 114.63 3.05
N LEU A 253 70.86 113.83 4.08
CA LEU A 253 71.47 114.29 5.33
C LEU A 253 72.90 114.82 5.09
N ASN A 254 73.72 114.06 4.36
CA ASN A 254 75.08 114.48 4.01
C ASN A 254 75.06 115.77 3.15
N ALA A 255 74.13 115.88 2.20
CA ALA A 255 73.95 117.09 1.39
C ALA A 255 73.47 118.30 2.23
N SER A 256 72.59 118.08 3.21
CA SER A 256 72.13 119.11 4.15
C SER A 256 73.26 119.60 5.05
N ILE A 257 74.13 118.69 5.52
CA ILE A 257 75.32 119.01 6.31
C ILE A 257 76.30 119.87 5.48
N GLU A 258 76.60 119.47 4.24
CA GLU A 258 77.54 120.21 3.39
C GLU A 258 76.97 121.56 2.92
N ALA A 259 75.66 121.65 2.70
CA ALA A 259 74.95 122.90 2.44
C ALA A 259 75.00 123.86 3.65
N ALA A 260 74.86 123.35 4.88
CA ALA A 260 75.05 124.14 6.10
C ALA A 260 76.51 124.61 6.25
N ARG A 261 77.47 123.79 5.81
CA ARG A 261 78.91 124.09 5.83
C ARG A 261 79.31 125.20 4.84
N ALA A 262 78.59 125.33 3.72
CA ALA A 262 78.79 126.37 2.71
C ALA A 262 78.18 127.75 3.08
N GLY A 263 77.53 127.89 4.24
CA GLY A 263 77.02 129.16 4.76
C GLY A 263 75.91 129.79 3.89
N GLU A 264 75.99 131.11 3.64
CA GLU A 264 74.98 131.87 2.86
C GLU A 264 74.82 131.33 1.42
N TYR A 265 75.89 130.80 0.82
CA TYR A 265 75.87 130.25 -0.55
C TYR A 265 75.20 128.86 -0.65
N GLY A 266 75.00 128.17 0.47
CA GLY A 266 74.41 126.83 0.53
C GLY A 266 72.91 126.79 0.90
N LYS A 267 72.31 127.91 1.29
CA LYS A 267 70.92 127.97 1.79
C LYS A 267 69.88 127.35 0.86
N GLY A 268 69.96 127.62 -0.45
CA GLY A 268 69.02 127.05 -1.43
C GLY A 268 69.17 125.53 -1.59
N PHE A 269 70.40 125.03 -1.55
CA PHE A 269 70.69 123.58 -1.59
C PHE A 269 70.26 122.87 -0.30
N GLY A 270 70.41 123.53 0.86
CA GLY A 270 69.99 122.99 2.15
C GLY A 270 68.48 122.74 2.22
N VAL A 271 67.65 123.67 1.69
CA VAL A 271 66.19 123.49 1.64
C VAL A 271 65.80 122.30 0.76
N VAL A 272 66.43 122.14 -0.40
CA VAL A 272 66.17 120.98 -1.28
C VAL A 272 66.61 119.68 -0.62
N ALA A 273 67.77 119.67 0.03
CA ALA A 273 68.28 118.48 0.72
C ALA A 273 67.37 118.07 1.90
N ASP A 274 66.84 119.01 2.69
CA ASP A 274 65.88 118.72 3.76
C ASP A 274 64.52 118.23 3.21
N GLU A 275 64.09 118.72 2.05
CA GLU A 275 62.86 118.24 1.39
C GLU A 275 63.03 116.81 0.84
N VAL A 276 64.19 116.50 0.24
CA VAL A 276 64.54 115.13 -0.17
C VAL A 276 64.62 114.20 1.04
N ARG A 277 65.15 114.69 2.17
CA ARG A 277 65.20 113.95 3.44
C ARG A 277 63.80 113.59 3.94
N LYS A 278 62.88 114.56 3.95
CA LYS A 278 61.47 114.32 4.32
C LYS A 278 60.76 113.36 3.37
N LEU A 279 60.99 113.48 2.05
CA LEU A 279 60.46 112.55 1.06
C LEU A 279 61.00 111.12 1.23
N ALA A 280 62.28 110.98 1.57
CA ALA A 280 62.90 109.71 1.88
C ALA A 280 62.32 109.08 3.17
N ASP A 281 62.18 109.85 4.25
CA ASP A 281 61.52 109.39 5.48
C ASP A 281 60.04 109.02 5.26
N GLY A 282 59.34 109.76 4.39
CA GLY A 282 57.97 109.45 3.98
C GLY A 282 57.89 108.17 3.15
N SER A 283 58.84 107.97 2.23
CA SER A 283 58.92 106.75 1.39
C SER A 283 59.27 105.52 2.21
N ALA A 284 60.17 105.65 3.19
CA ALA A 284 60.51 104.57 4.13
C ALA A 284 59.30 104.17 4.99
N ARG A 285 58.52 105.15 5.47
CA ARG A 285 57.27 104.89 6.21
C ARG A 285 56.24 104.15 5.36
N SER A 286 55.92 104.67 4.17
CA SER A 286 54.97 104.00 3.26
C SER A 286 55.42 102.59 2.88
N ALA A 287 56.72 102.37 2.67
CA ALA A 287 57.24 101.04 2.37
C ALA A 287 57.17 100.08 3.56
N ASN A 288 57.38 100.56 4.79
CA ASN A 288 57.14 99.76 6.00
C ASN A 288 55.66 99.41 6.19
N ASP A 289 54.74 100.33 5.92
CA ASP A 289 53.29 100.06 5.97
C ASP A 289 52.90 98.95 4.95
N ILE A 290 53.54 98.93 3.78
CA ILE A 290 53.39 97.86 2.78
C ILE A 290 53.91 96.52 3.34
N VAL A 291 55.07 96.51 4.01
CA VAL A 291 55.62 95.29 4.63
C VAL A 291 54.66 94.73 5.69
N GLU A 292 54.13 95.59 6.56
CA GLU A 292 53.15 95.18 7.58
C GLU A 292 51.87 94.60 6.95
N MET A 293 51.34 95.25 5.89
CA MET A 293 50.17 94.77 5.17
C MET A 293 50.42 93.41 4.50
N ILE A 294 51.61 93.20 3.92
CA ILE A 294 52.00 91.92 3.32
C ILE A 294 52.06 90.84 4.39
N ASP A 295 52.59 91.13 5.58
CA ASP A 295 52.67 90.16 6.66
C ASP A 295 51.29 89.78 7.20
N LEU A 296 50.34 90.74 7.29
CA LEU A 296 48.94 90.44 7.59
C LEU A 296 48.32 89.51 6.52
N VAL A 297 48.48 89.83 5.24
CA VAL A 297 47.94 88.99 4.14
C VAL A 297 48.60 87.60 4.12
N LYS A 298 49.90 87.49 4.47
CA LYS A 298 50.57 86.18 4.60
C LYS A 298 49.97 85.34 5.72
N VAL A 299 49.60 85.94 6.85
CA VAL A 299 48.96 85.22 7.96
C VAL A 299 47.59 84.70 7.52
N GLU A 300 46.78 85.52 6.86
CA GLU A 300 45.48 85.10 6.32
C GLU A 300 45.63 84.00 5.25
N SER A 301 46.62 84.13 4.36
CA SER A 301 46.93 83.14 3.33
C SER A 301 47.29 81.78 3.93
N ARG A 302 48.11 81.74 4.99
CA ARG A 302 48.42 80.49 5.70
C ARG A 302 47.17 79.85 6.31
N LYS A 303 46.33 80.64 6.98
CA LYS A 303 45.07 80.15 7.57
C LYS A 303 44.15 79.56 6.51
N LEU A 304 44.08 80.17 5.34
CA LEU A 304 43.29 79.62 4.24
C LEU A 304 43.91 78.35 3.66
N GLN A 305 45.24 78.27 3.55
CA GLN A 305 45.95 77.05 3.12
C GLN A 305 45.66 75.86 4.05
N GLU A 306 45.62 76.09 5.37
CA GLU A 306 45.21 75.08 6.35
C GLU A 306 43.75 74.64 6.11
N THR A 307 42.84 75.60 5.90
CA THR A 307 41.42 75.33 5.61
C THR A 307 41.24 74.52 4.32
N ILE A 308 42.00 74.82 3.27
CA ILE A 308 42.00 74.07 2.00
C ILE A 308 42.50 72.65 2.21
N THR A 309 43.56 72.48 3.01
CA THR A 309 44.13 71.15 3.32
C THR A 309 43.14 70.29 4.09
N GLU A 310 42.45 70.86 5.08
CA GLU A 310 41.40 70.18 5.84
C GLU A 310 40.18 69.84 4.97
N SER A 311 39.78 70.77 4.10
CA SER A 311 38.70 70.56 3.13
C SER A 311 39.04 69.41 2.17
N SER A 312 40.27 69.36 1.65
CA SER A 312 40.74 68.28 0.78
C SER A 312 40.68 66.91 1.47
N ARG A 313 41.14 66.81 2.73
CA ARG A 313 41.02 65.58 3.53
C ARG A 313 39.57 65.15 3.72
N SER A 314 38.68 66.10 4.03
CA SER A 314 37.25 65.85 4.22
C SER A 314 36.58 65.34 2.95
N ILE A 315 36.97 65.87 1.78
CA ILE A 315 36.47 65.43 0.48
C ILE A 315 36.95 64.00 0.17
N VAL A 316 38.22 63.69 0.41
CA VAL A 316 38.74 62.32 0.20
C VAL A 316 37.98 61.31 1.08
N ALA A 317 37.74 61.66 2.34
CA ALA A 317 36.94 60.82 3.24
C ALA A 317 35.49 60.66 2.75
N GLY A 318 34.85 61.76 2.33
CA GLY A 318 33.49 61.72 1.78
C GLY A 318 33.39 60.86 0.52
N LYS A 319 34.38 60.94 -0.38
CA LYS A 319 34.42 60.13 -1.61
C LYS A 319 34.41 58.64 -1.27
N LYS A 320 35.24 58.23 -0.30
CA LYS A 320 35.30 56.84 0.17
C LYS A 320 33.96 56.37 0.75
N ASN A 321 33.26 57.24 1.49
CA ASN A 321 31.95 56.90 2.06
C ASN A 321 30.88 56.72 0.97
N ILE A 322 30.86 57.57 -0.05
CA ILE A 322 29.90 57.44 -1.16
C ILE A 322 30.24 56.21 -2.03
N ASP A 323 31.52 55.92 -2.27
CA ASP A 323 31.96 54.72 -2.97
C ASP A 323 31.49 53.44 -2.26
N THR A 324 31.67 53.39 -0.94
CA THR A 324 31.16 52.30 -0.09
C THR A 324 29.63 52.19 -0.16
N THR A 325 28.93 53.33 -0.24
CA THR A 325 27.47 53.39 -0.38
C THR A 325 27.02 52.84 -1.74
N ALA A 326 27.70 53.21 -2.83
CA ALA A 326 27.42 52.71 -4.17
C ALA A 326 27.62 51.19 -4.24
N ASP A 327 28.69 50.67 -3.66
CA ASP A 327 28.94 49.23 -3.59
C ASP A 327 27.91 48.48 -2.73
N SER A 328 27.46 49.09 -1.63
CA SER A 328 26.37 48.54 -0.81
C SER A 328 25.08 48.40 -1.61
N PHE A 329 24.73 49.40 -2.43
CA PHE A 329 23.57 49.31 -3.31
C PHE A 329 23.70 48.23 -4.39
N LYS A 330 24.91 48.02 -4.96
CA LYS A 330 25.16 46.90 -5.89
C LYS A 330 24.96 45.54 -5.21
N GLN A 331 25.45 45.37 -3.98
CA GLN A 331 25.27 44.13 -3.21
C GLN A 331 23.80 43.89 -2.86
N ILE A 332 23.07 44.94 -2.45
CA ILE A 332 21.63 44.87 -2.21
C ILE A 332 20.92 44.42 -3.48
N LEU A 333 21.21 45.06 -4.63
CA LEU A 333 20.61 44.75 -5.93
C LEU A 333 20.80 43.26 -6.31
N ALA A 334 22.03 42.76 -6.22
CA ALA A 334 22.32 41.35 -6.48
C ALA A 334 21.52 40.41 -5.56
N THR A 335 21.45 40.74 -4.27
CA THR A 335 20.74 39.93 -3.27
C THR A 335 19.23 39.91 -3.49
N VAL A 336 18.62 41.04 -3.86
CA VAL A 336 17.17 41.11 -4.08
C VAL A 336 16.75 40.45 -5.40
N ILE A 337 17.59 40.50 -6.45
CA ILE A 337 17.35 39.74 -7.69
C ILE A 337 17.33 38.24 -7.40
N GLU A 338 18.31 37.74 -6.63
CA GLU A 338 18.31 36.33 -6.22
C GLU A 338 17.12 35.97 -5.32
N THR A 339 16.68 36.89 -4.46
CA THR A 339 15.49 36.72 -3.63
C THR A 339 14.22 36.62 -4.48
N GLU A 340 14.05 37.49 -5.48
CA GLU A 340 12.93 37.42 -6.44
C GLU A 340 12.93 36.07 -7.17
N ARG A 341 14.08 35.63 -7.68
CA ARG A 341 14.22 34.35 -8.39
C ARG A 341 13.81 33.16 -7.52
N LYS A 342 14.29 33.11 -6.27
CA LYS A 342 13.94 32.05 -5.31
C LYS A 342 12.46 32.09 -4.94
N ALA A 343 11.88 33.27 -4.74
CA ALA A 343 10.47 33.42 -4.44
C ALA A 343 9.58 32.93 -5.59
N ASN A 344 9.91 33.25 -6.84
CA ASN A 344 9.19 32.70 -8.00
C ASN A 344 9.31 31.17 -8.07
N SER A 345 10.50 30.61 -7.82
CA SER A 345 10.69 29.15 -7.79
C SER A 345 9.85 28.47 -6.70
N ILE A 346 9.70 29.09 -5.52
CA ILE A 346 8.81 28.58 -4.46
C ILE A 346 7.35 28.59 -4.93
N ALA A 347 6.91 29.64 -5.63
CA ALA A 347 5.55 29.71 -6.17
C ALA A 347 5.29 28.59 -7.19
N ASP A 348 6.23 28.31 -8.09
CA ASP A 348 6.12 27.23 -9.08
C ASP A 348 6.11 25.84 -8.43
N LEU A 349 7.01 25.59 -7.47
CA LEU A 349 7.04 24.36 -6.68
C LEU A 349 5.73 24.15 -5.91
N SER A 350 5.16 25.22 -5.37
CA SER A 350 3.87 25.17 -4.67
C SER A 350 2.73 24.82 -5.63
N GLN A 351 2.72 25.37 -6.85
CA GLN A 351 1.73 24.99 -7.85
C GLN A 351 1.80 23.50 -8.24
N MET A 352 3.01 22.95 -8.36
CA MET A 352 3.19 21.51 -8.60
C MET A 352 2.68 20.67 -7.42
N GLN A 353 2.91 21.12 -6.19
CA GLN A 353 2.38 20.45 -4.99
C GLN A 353 0.85 20.49 -4.94
N THR A 354 0.20 21.60 -5.33
CA THR A 354 -1.27 21.68 -5.44
C THR A 354 -1.80 20.66 -6.44
N ASN A 355 -1.15 20.53 -7.61
CA ASN A 355 -1.53 19.53 -8.60
C ASN A 355 -1.32 18.10 -8.07
N GLY A 356 -0.24 17.87 -7.32
CA GLY A 356 0.05 16.59 -6.65
C GLY A 356 -1.02 16.24 -5.61
N ALA A 357 -1.45 17.20 -4.80
CA ALA A 357 -2.54 17.04 -3.85
C ALA A 357 -3.84 16.66 -4.56
N GLY A 358 -4.15 17.28 -5.71
CA GLY A 358 -5.30 16.90 -6.53
C GLY A 358 -5.27 15.43 -6.97
N LYS A 359 -4.11 14.91 -7.39
CA LYS A 359 -3.95 13.48 -7.72
C LYS A 359 -4.13 12.58 -6.49
N MET A 360 -3.65 13.01 -5.32
CA MET A 360 -3.85 12.27 -4.08
C MET A 360 -5.33 12.18 -3.71
N VAL A 361 -6.12 13.23 -3.93
CA VAL A 361 -7.58 13.18 -3.73
C VAL A 361 -8.20 12.09 -4.61
N THR A 362 -7.84 12.00 -5.89
CA THR A 362 -8.35 10.94 -6.79
C THR A 362 -7.97 9.55 -6.30
N MET A 363 -6.72 9.34 -5.87
CA MET A 363 -6.30 8.03 -5.33
C MET A 363 -7.04 7.67 -4.05
N VAL A 364 -7.33 8.65 -3.18
CA VAL A 364 -8.11 8.42 -1.96
C VAL A 364 -9.56 8.05 -2.28
N ASP A 365 -10.15 8.66 -3.31
CA ASP A 365 -11.49 8.34 -3.79
C ASP A 365 -11.56 6.90 -4.37
N GLU A 366 -10.54 6.47 -5.10
CA GLU A 366 -10.41 5.08 -5.57
C GLU A 366 -10.32 4.08 -4.40
N ILE A 367 -9.59 4.42 -3.33
CA ILE A 367 -9.49 3.57 -2.13
C ILE A 367 -10.82 3.54 -1.38
N ALA A 368 -11.56 4.66 -1.32
CA ALA A 368 -12.90 4.70 -0.72
C ALA A 368 -13.84 3.73 -1.44
N LYS A 369 -13.83 3.77 -2.77
CA LYS A 369 -14.63 2.86 -3.59
C LYS A 369 -14.24 1.40 -3.37
N LEU A 370 -12.95 1.09 -3.28
CA LEU A 370 -12.49 -0.27 -2.99
C LEU A 370 -12.94 -0.76 -1.60
N ALA A 371 -12.97 0.12 -0.60
CA ALA A 371 -13.47 -0.22 0.72
C ALA A 371 -14.98 -0.54 0.69
N GLU A 372 -15.76 0.20 -0.12
CA GLU A 372 -17.19 -0.07 -0.34
C GLU A 372 -17.42 -1.39 -1.07
N ASP A 373 -16.67 -1.66 -2.15
CA ASP A 373 -16.72 -2.93 -2.88
C ASP A 373 -16.34 -4.13 -1.98
N ASN A 374 -15.35 -3.96 -1.10
CA ASN A 374 -14.97 -4.97 -0.12
C ASN A 374 -16.08 -5.21 0.90
N ALA A 375 -16.74 -4.17 1.40
CA ALA A 375 -17.86 -4.31 2.33
C ALA A 375 -19.01 -5.12 1.71
N ALA A 376 -19.41 -4.78 0.47
CA ALA A 376 -20.43 -5.52 -0.27
C ALA A 376 -20.03 -6.99 -0.51
N SER A 377 -18.79 -7.23 -0.93
CA SER A 377 -18.27 -8.60 -1.13
C SER A 377 -18.26 -9.41 0.17
N THR A 378 -17.97 -8.75 1.29
CA THR A 378 -17.92 -9.38 2.62
C THR A 378 -19.33 -9.77 3.08
N GLU A 379 -20.35 -8.94 2.82
CA GLU A 379 -21.75 -9.28 3.07
C GLU A 379 -22.21 -10.49 2.23
N GLU A 380 -21.88 -10.53 0.94
CA GLU A 380 -22.22 -11.66 0.07
C GLU A 380 -21.59 -12.97 0.54
N VAL A 381 -20.29 -12.95 0.89
CA VAL A 381 -19.61 -14.15 1.37
C VAL A 381 -20.13 -14.56 2.75
N SER A 382 -20.49 -13.62 3.62
CA SER A 382 -21.13 -13.93 4.91
C SER A 382 -22.45 -14.68 4.70
N ALA A 383 -23.32 -14.18 3.82
CA ALA A 383 -24.58 -14.83 3.49
C ALA A 383 -24.37 -16.25 2.91
N ALA A 384 -23.43 -16.40 1.97
CA ALA A 384 -23.09 -17.70 1.40
C ALA A 384 -22.53 -18.68 2.45
N THR A 385 -21.77 -18.17 3.43
CA THR A 385 -21.21 -18.98 4.52
C THR A 385 -22.31 -19.45 5.48
N GLU A 386 -23.30 -18.61 5.78
CA GLU A 386 -24.48 -18.99 6.57
C GLU A 386 -25.32 -20.06 5.85
N GLU A 387 -25.59 -19.88 4.56
CA GLU A 387 -26.31 -20.87 3.75
C GLU A 387 -25.56 -22.21 3.68
N GLN A 388 -24.24 -22.16 3.48
CA GLN A 388 -23.38 -23.34 3.48
C GLN A 388 -23.45 -24.06 4.83
N SER A 389 -23.37 -23.34 5.95
CA SER A 389 -23.45 -23.96 7.28
C SER A 389 -24.78 -24.66 7.51
N ALA A 390 -25.90 -24.02 7.12
CA ALA A 390 -27.24 -24.61 7.20
C ALA A 390 -27.35 -25.88 6.34
N ALA A 391 -26.85 -25.86 5.10
CA ALA A 391 -26.85 -27.01 4.22
C ALA A 391 -26.02 -28.18 4.78
N MET A 392 -24.87 -27.89 5.41
CA MET A 392 -24.05 -28.92 6.03
C MET A 392 -24.69 -29.52 7.29
N GLN A 393 -25.42 -28.73 8.08
CA GLN A 393 -26.22 -29.25 9.20
C GLN A 393 -27.33 -30.18 8.71
N GLU A 394 -28.02 -29.83 7.61
CA GLU A 394 -29.01 -30.69 6.99
C GLU A 394 -28.39 -31.99 6.46
N MET A 395 -27.20 -31.91 5.84
CA MET A 395 -26.48 -33.11 5.38
C MET A 395 -26.11 -34.06 6.54
N VAL A 396 -25.70 -33.52 7.69
CA VAL A 396 -25.48 -34.33 8.90
C VAL A 396 -26.77 -35.03 9.33
N PHE A 397 -27.91 -34.33 9.32
CA PHE A 397 -29.20 -34.94 9.66
C PHE A 397 -29.58 -36.05 8.67
N GLN A 398 -29.48 -35.80 7.36
CA GLN A 398 -29.84 -36.77 6.33
C GLN A 398 -28.94 -38.02 6.36
N THR A 399 -27.64 -37.85 6.61
CA THR A 399 -26.71 -38.98 6.74
C THR A 399 -26.97 -39.82 7.99
N GLN A 400 -27.40 -39.21 9.09
CA GLN A 400 -27.85 -39.95 10.27
C GLN A 400 -29.10 -40.80 9.96
N GLU A 401 -30.06 -40.26 9.21
CA GLU A 401 -31.25 -41.02 8.78
C GLU A 401 -30.89 -42.18 7.84
N LEU A 402 -29.97 -41.97 6.88
CA LEU A 402 -29.45 -43.04 6.02
C LEU A 402 -28.75 -44.14 6.84
N GLY A 403 -27.98 -43.77 7.85
CA GLY A 403 -27.35 -44.71 8.78
C GLY A 403 -28.39 -45.56 9.52
N LYS A 404 -29.46 -44.94 10.04
CA LYS A 404 -30.57 -45.64 10.70
C LYS A 404 -31.32 -46.60 9.75
N LEU A 405 -31.55 -46.18 8.51
CA LEU A 405 -32.18 -47.02 7.48
C LEU A 405 -31.31 -48.24 7.14
N ALA A 406 -30.00 -48.05 6.99
CA ALA A 406 -29.06 -49.14 6.79
C ALA A 406 -29.06 -50.12 7.97
N GLU A 407 -29.05 -49.63 9.21
CA GLU A 407 -29.16 -50.48 10.41
C GLU A 407 -30.51 -51.21 10.51
N ALA A 408 -31.60 -50.60 10.04
CA ALA A 408 -32.91 -51.24 10.00
C ALA A 408 -32.96 -52.37 8.93
N LEU A 409 -32.31 -52.16 7.77
CA LEU A 409 -32.15 -53.18 6.75
C LEU A 409 -31.29 -54.35 7.24
N LEU A 410 -30.16 -54.07 7.91
CA LEU A 410 -29.31 -55.09 8.53
C LEU A 410 -30.10 -55.95 9.51
N ARG A 411 -30.82 -55.33 10.46
CA ARG A 411 -31.69 -56.05 11.41
C ARG A 411 -32.80 -56.85 10.74
N SER A 412 -33.28 -56.42 9.58
CA SER A 412 -34.31 -57.14 8.82
C SER A 412 -33.74 -58.40 8.17
N VAL A 413 -32.48 -58.37 7.73
CA VAL A 413 -31.81 -59.52 7.10
C VAL A 413 -31.09 -60.43 8.09
N GLU A 414 -30.73 -59.95 9.29
CA GLU A 414 -30.19 -60.77 10.40
C GLU A 414 -31.12 -61.91 10.83
N LYS A 415 -32.42 -61.79 10.56
CA LYS A 415 -33.39 -62.86 10.80
C LYS A 415 -33.16 -64.07 9.90
N PHE A 416 -32.43 -63.91 8.80
CA PHE A 416 -32.11 -64.97 7.85
C PHE A 416 -30.72 -65.54 8.14
N GLN A 417 -30.65 -66.80 8.56
CA GLN A 417 -29.39 -67.50 8.85
C GLN A 417 -28.83 -68.08 7.54
N VAL A 418 -27.66 -67.60 7.10
CA VAL A 418 -27.02 -68.05 5.87
C VAL A 418 -25.89 -69.03 6.19
N ALA A 419 -25.71 -70.06 5.36
CA ALA A 419 -24.62 -71.03 5.51
C ALA A 419 -23.26 -70.31 5.47
N GLY A 420 -22.47 -70.46 6.54
CA GLY A 420 -21.16 -69.81 6.70
C GLY A 420 -21.16 -68.53 7.54
N ASP A 421 -22.32 -68.08 8.05
CA ASP A 421 -22.34 -67.18 9.20
C ASP A 421 -22.04 -68.01 10.46
N GLU A 422 -20.76 -68.11 10.82
CA GLU A 422 -20.42 -68.37 12.22
C GLU A 422 -21.02 -67.22 13.02
N LEU A 423 -22.08 -67.52 13.77
CA LEU A 423 -22.51 -66.67 14.88
C LEU A 423 -21.26 -66.37 15.73
N PRO A 424 -20.93 -65.10 15.98
CA PRO A 424 -19.91 -64.77 16.97
C PRO A 424 -20.30 -65.26 18.37
#